data_AF-A0A285JEC3-F1
#
_entry.id   AF-A0A285JEC3-F1
#
_cell.length_a   1.000
_cell.length_b   1.000
_cell.length_c   1.000
_cell.angle_alpha   90.00
_cell.angle_beta   90.00
_cell.angle_gamma   90.00
#
_symmetry.space_group_name_H-M   'P 1'
#
loop_
_entity.id
_entity.type
_entity.pdbx_description
1 polymer ?
#
loop_
_entity_poly.entity_id
_entity_poly.type
_entity_poly.pdbx_seq_one_letter_code
_entity_poly.pdbx_strand_id
1 'polypeptide(L)'
;MAITRAEAEEIAARWARGQDGEPEIAEFDLGYVVWTRQPSTVLPTPGDGSRTVIDRETGVLSTWPSVPTEEIAAIYRERRPLPPGTVDPAVSLLRLTRRSPAPTTVAHLTAGDRLFRAQGVKGDQEINHHPLVRRRLDEADPAALVRGAERHAELVALSDALHSRGPEITLDEARAWLLHSRFQAFLVRDQGDPLGGAECRPCETCIAVLVDFAVLPWSDLAFTTEWRHGSERVPEPGRFPHDVARTLAGGGWVGPVDQSALVTRAVEISGDRLRPFEAAQRAIAEFAGVRCGRRGPGTRRAVRLLRLDPVPGAYAAGALAELGELIGEELFPIGVEGDDAVVAIDTRGRVFVLDQGGEWMVGATVDEALVSLLTGDGPDRRVHDDGSW
;
A
#
# COMPACT_ATOMS: atom_id res chain seq x y z
N MET A 1 4.07 -14.41 19.25
CA MET A 1 3.99 -13.57 20.47
C MET A 1 2.52 -13.42 20.80
N ALA A 2 2.09 -13.56 22.06
CA ALA A 2 0.67 -13.50 22.39
C ALA A 2 0.18 -12.05 22.55
N ILE A 3 -0.96 -11.72 21.96
CA ILE A 3 -1.66 -10.44 22.11
C ILE A 3 -2.22 -10.34 23.53
N THR A 4 -1.87 -9.28 24.22
CA THR A 4 -2.38 -8.97 25.55
C THR A 4 -3.73 -8.27 25.48
N ARG A 5 -4.46 -8.27 26.62
CA ARG A 5 -5.72 -7.55 26.73
C ARG A 5 -5.54 -6.04 26.52
N ALA A 6 -4.47 -5.46 27.08
CA ALA A 6 -4.18 -4.04 26.94
C ALA A 6 -3.94 -3.65 25.47
N GLU A 7 -3.21 -4.47 24.71
CA GLU A 7 -3.01 -4.26 23.27
C GLU A 7 -4.34 -4.39 22.50
N ALA A 8 -5.18 -5.37 22.83
CA ALA A 8 -6.51 -5.51 22.21
C ALA A 8 -7.42 -4.31 22.50
N GLU A 9 -7.38 -3.76 23.72
CA GLU A 9 -8.11 -2.54 24.11
C GLU A 9 -7.58 -1.31 23.35
N GLU A 10 -6.27 -1.18 23.16
CA GLU A 10 -5.66 -0.10 22.38
C GLU A 10 -6.06 -0.18 20.89
N ILE A 11 -6.04 -1.38 20.31
CA ILE A 11 -6.51 -1.64 18.94
C ILE A 11 -7.98 -1.25 18.80
N ALA A 12 -8.84 -1.72 19.71
CA ALA A 12 -10.26 -1.41 19.69
C ALA A 12 -10.51 0.09 19.79
N ALA A 13 -9.82 0.78 20.71
CA ALA A 13 -9.93 2.23 20.86
C ALA A 13 -9.51 2.98 19.60
N ARG A 14 -8.48 2.51 18.89
CA ARG A 14 -8.06 3.11 17.61
C ARG A 14 -9.09 2.91 16.51
N TRP A 15 -9.66 1.72 16.37
CA TRP A 15 -10.71 1.47 15.38
C TRP A 15 -11.98 2.28 15.65
N ALA A 16 -12.37 2.41 16.93
CA ALA A 16 -13.53 3.20 17.35
C ALA A 16 -13.38 4.70 17.04
N ARG A 17 -12.16 5.26 17.13
CA ARG A 17 -11.88 6.67 16.72
C ARG A 17 -12.18 6.93 15.25
N GLY A 18 -12.07 5.94 14.37
CA GLY A 18 -12.42 6.08 12.95
C GLY A 18 -13.91 5.94 12.65
N GLN A 19 -14.73 5.58 13.65
CA GLN A 19 -16.16 5.27 13.49
C GLN A 19 -17.07 6.09 14.43
N ASP A 20 -16.53 7.12 15.09
CA ASP A 20 -17.25 7.99 16.02
C ASP A 20 -18.09 7.24 17.08
N GLY A 21 -17.51 6.20 17.68
CA GLY A 21 -18.18 5.38 18.70
C GLY A 21 -17.29 4.99 19.87
N GLU A 22 -17.85 4.25 20.83
CA GLU A 22 -17.12 3.74 22.00
C GLU A 22 -16.61 2.32 21.73
N PRO A 23 -15.33 2.02 22.03
CA PRO A 23 -14.80 0.68 21.88
C PRO A 23 -15.34 -0.24 22.98
N GLU A 24 -15.74 -1.45 22.59
CA GLU A 24 -16.17 -2.51 23.49
C GLU A 24 -15.31 -3.76 23.27
N ILE A 25 -15.09 -4.51 24.35
CA ILE A 25 -14.28 -5.73 24.32
C ILE A 25 -14.88 -6.80 25.22
N ALA A 26 -14.93 -8.04 24.72
CA ALA A 26 -15.22 -9.22 25.50
C ALA A 26 -14.09 -10.23 25.35
N GLU A 27 -13.54 -10.69 26.47
CA GLU A 27 -12.44 -11.66 26.50
C GLU A 27 -12.98 -13.09 26.59
N PHE A 28 -12.33 -14.01 25.88
CA PHE A 28 -12.56 -15.45 25.99
C PHE A 28 -11.23 -16.22 25.92
N ASP A 29 -11.29 -17.55 26.03
CA ASP A 29 -10.15 -18.46 26.15
C ASP A 29 -9.16 -18.37 24.97
N LEU A 30 -9.63 -18.13 23.75
CA LEU A 30 -8.76 -18.05 22.56
C LEU A 30 -8.44 -16.62 22.11
N GLY A 31 -9.01 -15.59 22.74
CA GLY A 31 -8.89 -14.23 22.19
C GLY A 31 -9.82 -13.18 22.78
N TYR A 32 -10.07 -12.17 21.96
CA TYR A 32 -10.88 -11.01 22.29
C TYR A 32 -11.90 -10.77 21.18
N VAL A 33 -13.16 -10.54 21.53
CA VAL A 33 -14.17 -10.02 20.60
C VAL A 33 -14.23 -8.51 20.82
N VAL A 34 -13.93 -7.73 19.78
CA VAL A 34 -13.95 -6.26 19.82
C VAL A 34 -14.98 -5.71 18.84
N TRP A 35 -15.65 -4.64 19.22
CA TRP A 35 -16.59 -3.93 18.34
C TRP A 35 -16.72 -2.47 18.77
N THR A 36 -17.26 -1.65 17.86
CA THR A 36 -17.58 -0.25 18.16
C THR A 36 -19.07 -0.14 18.47
N ARG A 37 -19.41 0.39 19.66
CA ARG A 37 -20.78 0.73 20.02
C ARG A 37 -21.09 2.14 19.52
N GLN A 38 -21.95 2.22 18.51
CA GLN A 38 -22.42 3.52 18.02
C GLN A 38 -23.40 4.17 19.02
N PRO A 39 -23.46 5.51 19.06
CA PRO A 39 -24.48 6.22 19.84
C PRO A 39 -25.88 5.81 19.37
N SER A 40 -26.83 5.69 20.31
CA SER A 40 -28.23 5.30 20.00
C SER A 40 -28.97 6.29 19.09
N THR A 41 -28.38 7.47 18.86
CA THR A 41 -28.89 8.52 17.97
C THR A 41 -28.50 8.32 16.51
N VAL A 42 -27.55 7.42 16.21
CA VAL A 42 -27.12 7.10 14.84
C VAL A 42 -27.98 5.95 14.31
N LEU A 43 -28.54 6.11 13.12
CA LEU A 43 -29.28 5.05 12.45
C LEU A 43 -28.30 4.01 11.89
N PRO A 44 -28.44 2.72 12.23
CA PRO A 44 -27.54 1.69 11.73
C PRO A 44 -27.70 1.47 10.23
N THR A 45 -26.57 1.32 9.56
CA THR A 45 -26.42 0.93 8.16
C THR A 45 -26.06 -0.56 8.05
N PRO A 46 -26.33 -1.22 6.92
CA PRO A 46 -25.96 -2.62 6.73
C PRO A 46 -24.44 -2.83 6.89
N GLY A 47 -24.04 -3.64 7.87
CA GLY A 47 -22.64 -3.87 8.25
C GLY A 47 -22.26 -3.30 9.62
N ASP A 48 -23.07 -2.38 10.16
CA ASP A 48 -22.91 -1.85 11.51
C ASP A 48 -23.14 -2.93 12.56
N GLY A 49 -22.41 -2.80 13.68
CA GLY A 49 -22.41 -3.80 14.76
C GLY A 49 -21.64 -5.07 14.42
N SER A 50 -20.92 -5.12 13.29
CA SER A 50 -19.95 -6.19 13.03
C SER A 50 -18.92 -6.27 14.16
N ARG A 51 -18.52 -7.50 14.46
CA ARG A 51 -17.61 -7.80 15.56
C ARG A 51 -16.34 -8.42 14.99
N THR A 52 -15.20 -8.09 15.57
CA THR A 52 -13.92 -8.64 15.16
C THR A 52 -13.35 -9.49 16.27
N VAL A 53 -12.97 -10.73 15.96
CA VAL A 53 -12.18 -11.56 16.88
C VAL A 53 -10.71 -11.29 16.62
N ILE A 54 -9.97 -10.99 17.69
CA ILE A 54 -8.51 -10.98 17.74
C ILE A 54 -8.07 -12.28 18.41
N ASP A 55 -7.39 -13.15 17.66
CA ASP A 55 -6.81 -14.36 18.22
C ASP A 55 -5.62 -14.02 19.13
N ARG A 56 -5.64 -14.55 20.36
CA ARG A 56 -4.62 -14.24 21.38
C ARG A 56 -3.23 -14.72 20.99
N GLU A 57 -3.11 -15.90 20.40
CA GLU A 57 -1.81 -16.53 20.18
C GLU A 57 -1.20 -16.15 18.84
N THR A 58 -2.05 -15.97 17.83
CA THR A 58 -1.65 -15.80 16.43
C THR A 58 -1.84 -14.37 15.93
N GLY A 59 -2.65 -13.54 16.60
CA GLY A 59 -3.02 -12.21 16.12
C GLY A 59 -3.95 -12.20 14.90
N VAL A 60 -4.46 -13.37 14.47
CA VAL A 60 -5.38 -13.46 13.33
C VAL A 60 -6.68 -12.72 13.63
N LEU A 61 -7.12 -11.91 12.67
CA LEU A 61 -8.41 -11.23 12.71
C LEU A 61 -9.47 -12.02 11.96
N SER A 62 -10.68 -12.10 12.52
CA SER A 62 -11.87 -12.57 11.80
C SER A 62 -13.07 -11.69 12.08
N THR A 63 -13.85 -11.39 11.03
CA THR A 63 -15.02 -10.51 11.10
C THR A 63 -16.29 -11.34 11.16
N TRP A 64 -17.18 -10.97 12.08
CA TRP A 64 -18.41 -11.65 12.40
C TRP A 64 -19.59 -10.68 12.28
N PRO A 65 -20.79 -11.16 11.93
CA PRO A 65 -22.00 -10.36 12.03
C PRO A 65 -22.27 -9.95 13.49
N SER A 66 -23.28 -9.11 13.71
CA SER A 66 -23.71 -8.67 15.05
C SER A 66 -24.41 -9.78 15.85
N VAL A 67 -23.71 -10.90 16.07
CA VAL A 67 -24.14 -12.03 16.92
C VAL A 67 -23.53 -11.92 18.33
N PRO A 68 -24.16 -12.48 19.37
CA PRO A 68 -23.65 -12.44 20.75
C PRO A 68 -22.20 -12.95 20.88
N THR A 69 -21.45 -12.40 21.83
CA THR A 69 -20.01 -12.71 21.99
C THR A 69 -19.79 -14.16 22.39
N GLU A 70 -20.72 -14.75 23.15
CA GLU A 70 -20.66 -16.15 23.55
C GLU A 70 -20.85 -17.10 22.37
N GLU A 71 -21.71 -16.74 21.42
CA GLU A 71 -21.95 -17.51 20.19
C GLU A 71 -20.73 -17.45 19.26
N ILE A 72 -20.14 -16.27 19.08
CA ILE A 72 -18.87 -16.10 18.36
C ILE A 72 -17.79 -16.99 18.99
N ALA A 73 -17.62 -16.93 20.31
CA ALA A 73 -16.62 -17.72 21.02
C ALA A 73 -16.85 -19.22 20.83
N ALA A 74 -18.10 -19.69 20.85
CA ALA A 74 -18.43 -21.09 20.60
C ALA A 74 -18.04 -21.54 19.19
N ILE A 75 -18.45 -20.80 18.15
CA ILE A 75 -18.12 -21.14 16.77
C ILE A 75 -16.61 -21.02 16.52
N TYR A 76 -15.95 -20.03 17.12
CA TYR A 76 -14.51 -19.83 16.98
C TYR A 76 -13.69 -21.00 17.56
N ARG A 77 -14.14 -21.61 18.66
CA ARG A 77 -13.49 -22.84 19.20
C ARG A 77 -13.57 -24.00 18.23
N GLU A 78 -14.68 -24.14 17.50
CA GLU A 78 -14.87 -25.22 16.53
C GLU A 78 -14.16 -24.93 15.20
N ARG A 79 -14.09 -23.66 14.79
CA ARG A 79 -13.65 -23.21 13.47
C ARG A 79 -12.59 -22.12 13.55
N ARG A 80 -11.59 -22.33 14.40
CA ARG A 80 -10.45 -21.41 14.56
C ARG A 80 -9.70 -21.29 13.22
N PRO A 81 -9.58 -20.08 12.64
CA PRO A 81 -8.80 -19.89 11.42
C PRO A 81 -7.34 -20.27 11.62
N LEU A 82 -6.74 -20.87 10.59
CA LEU A 82 -5.29 -21.09 10.57
C LEU A 82 -4.58 -19.76 10.26
N PRO A 83 -3.46 -19.46 10.94
CA PRO A 83 -2.67 -18.30 10.59
C PRO A 83 -2.08 -18.43 9.17
N PRO A 84 -1.93 -17.31 8.44
CA PRO A 84 -1.20 -17.29 7.18
C PRO A 84 0.25 -17.75 7.39
N GLY A 85 0.84 -18.31 6.32
CA GLY A 85 2.23 -18.79 6.35
C GLY A 85 3.24 -17.73 5.98
N THR A 86 2.79 -16.65 5.33
CA THR A 86 3.66 -15.66 4.71
C THR A 86 4.06 -14.50 5.63
N VAL A 87 3.16 -14.12 6.54
CA VAL A 87 3.34 -12.99 7.46
C VAL A 87 2.92 -13.40 8.87
N ASP A 88 3.52 -12.78 9.89
CA ASP A 88 3.06 -12.90 11.28
C ASP A 88 1.89 -11.93 11.51
N PRO A 89 0.65 -12.44 11.71
CA PRO A 89 -0.51 -11.57 11.90
C PRO A 89 -0.40 -10.73 13.19
N ALA A 90 0.29 -11.22 14.23
CA ALA A 90 0.47 -10.47 15.47
C ALA A 90 1.34 -9.23 15.25
N VAL A 91 2.42 -9.35 14.46
CA VAL A 91 3.28 -8.20 14.12
C VAL A 91 2.48 -7.18 13.30
N SER A 92 1.77 -7.65 12.27
CA SER A 92 0.90 -6.79 11.45
C SER A 92 -0.15 -6.06 12.29
N LEU A 93 -0.82 -6.78 13.19
CA LEU A 93 -1.87 -6.24 14.06
C LEU A 93 -1.32 -5.21 15.04
N LEU A 94 -0.21 -5.50 15.71
CA LEU A 94 0.38 -4.58 16.67
C LEU A 94 0.91 -3.33 16.00
N ARG A 95 1.41 -3.42 14.76
CA ARG A 95 1.76 -2.22 13.99
C ARG A 95 0.56 -1.28 13.82
N LEU A 96 -0.66 -1.83 13.69
CA LEU A 96 -1.88 -1.03 13.57
C LEU A 96 -2.17 -0.17 14.81
N THR A 97 -1.65 -0.49 16.00
CA THR A 97 -1.80 0.38 17.19
C THR A 97 -1.17 1.76 16.97
N ARG A 98 -0.06 1.80 16.23
CA ARG A 98 0.76 3.00 16.04
C ARG A 98 0.64 3.59 14.64
N ARG A 99 0.38 2.77 13.62
CA ARG A 99 0.43 3.17 12.21
C ARG A 99 -0.81 2.69 11.45
N SER A 100 -1.39 3.57 10.65
CA SER A 100 -2.46 3.26 9.70
C SER A 100 -1.95 2.30 8.64
N PRO A 101 -2.81 1.38 8.16
CA PRO A 101 -2.45 0.54 7.02
C PRO A 101 -2.41 1.35 5.71
N ALA A 102 -3.18 2.43 5.60
CA ALA A 102 -3.31 3.21 4.37
C ALA A 102 -2.06 4.11 4.10
N PRO A 103 -1.76 4.43 2.83
CA PRO A 103 -2.29 3.77 1.64
C PRO A 103 -1.77 2.33 1.53
N THR A 104 -2.64 1.39 1.17
CA THR A 104 -2.26 0.00 0.89
C THR A 104 -3.27 -0.66 -0.05
N THR A 105 -3.08 -1.95 -0.30
CA THR A 105 -3.95 -2.79 -1.13
C THR A 105 -4.32 -4.04 -0.35
N VAL A 106 -5.52 -4.57 -0.61
CA VAL A 106 -5.95 -5.90 -0.19
C VAL A 106 -6.15 -6.76 -1.43
N ALA A 107 -5.58 -7.96 -1.42
CA ALA A 107 -5.73 -8.95 -2.49
C ALA A 107 -6.62 -10.11 -2.02
N HIS A 108 -7.54 -10.52 -2.88
CA HIS A 108 -8.42 -11.66 -2.72
C HIS A 108 -8.10 -12.70 -3.79
N LEU A 109 -7.62 -13.86 -3.38
CA LEU A 109 -7.38 -15.01 -4.24
C LEU A 109 -8.29 -16.17 -3.81
N THR A 110 -9.26 -16.53 -4.64
CA THR A 110 -10.11 -17.70 -4.42
C THR A 110 -9.57 -18.87 -5.23
N ALA A 111 -9.09 -19.92 -4.57
CA ALA A 111 -8.55 -21.11 -5.20
C ALA A 111 -9.22 -22.37 -4.64
N GLY A 112 -9.96 -23.09 -5.49
CA GLY A 112 -10.90 -24.12 -5.03
C GLY A 112 -12.08 -23.50 -4.27
N ASP A 113 -12.35 -24.00 -3.07
CA ASP A 113 -13.38 -23.53 -2.14
C ASP A 113 -12.85 -22.54 -1.08
N ARG A 114 -11.56 -22.19 -1.16
CA ARG A 114 -10.88 -21.35 -0.17
C ARG A 114 -10.58 -19.95 -0.71
N LEU A 115 -10.86 -18.96 0.12
CA LEU A 115 -10.47 -17.56 -0.10
C LEU A 115 -9.23 -17.24 0.73
N PHE A 116 -8.18 -16.78 0.06
CA PHE A 116 -6.98 -16.23 0.65
C PHE A 116 -7.05 -14.72 0.53
N ARG A 117 -7.02 -14.02 1.67
CA ARG A 117 -7.01 -12.55 1.72
C ARG A 117 -5.72 -12.09 2.34
N ALA A 118 -5.03 -11.16 1.70
CA ALA A 118 -3.83 -10.54 2.24
C ALA A 118 -3.86 -9.03 2.02
N GLN A 119 -3.09 -8.31 2.83
CA GLN A 119 -2.86 -6.87 2.68
C GLN A 119 -1.38 -6.63 2.41
N GLY A 120 -1.04 -5.50 1.79
CA GLY A 120 0.35 -5.04 1.68
C GLY A 120 1.01 -4.92 3.06
N VAL A 121 2.28 -5.31 3.13
CA VAL A 121 3.01 -5.56 4.38
C VAL A 121 4.07 -4.50 4.62
N LYS A 122 3.73 -3.54 5.46
CA LYS A 122 4.60 -2.43 5.84
C LYS A 122 5.42 -2.74 7.09
N GLY A 123 6.43 -1.90 7.34
CA GLY A 123 7.27 -1.99 8.53
C GLY A 123 8.36 -3.06 8.44
N ASP A 124 8.95 -3.38 9.58
CA ASP A 124 10.19 -4.18 9.65
C ASP A 124 9.98 -5.69 9.69
N GLN A 125 8.73 -6.13 9.55
CA GLN A 125 8.41 -7.55 9.48
C GLN A 125 9.11 -8.26 8.32
N GLU A 126 9.63 -9.45 8.61
CA GLU A 126 10.15 -10.40 7.62
C GLU A 126 9.01 -11.12 6.89
N ILE A 127 9.20 -11.34 5.58
CA ILE A 127 8.19 -11.98 4.73
C ILE A 127 8.63 -13.41 4.39
N ASN A 128 7.86 -14.39 4.84
CA ASN A 128 8.09 -15.82 4.61
C ASN A 128 7.35 -16.32 3.37
N HIS A 129 7.71 -15.79 2.19
CA HIS A 129 7.12 -16.27 0.93
C HIS A 129 7.31 -17.77 0.74
N HIS A 130 6.31 -18.40 0.12
CA HIS A 130 6.41 -19.78 -0.32
C HIS A 130 7.64 -19.95 -1.25
N PRO A 131 8.39 -21.07 -1.17
CA PRO A 131 9.64 -21.26 -1.94
C PRO A 131 9.51 -20.99 -3.45
N LEU A 132 8.38 -21.34 -4.06
CA LEU A 132 8.11 -21.05 -5.48
C LEU A 132 8.06 -19.54 -5.78
N VAL A 133 7.41 -18.74 -4.93
CA VAL A 133 7.32 -17.28 -5.10
C VAL A 133 8.66 -16.64 -4.84
N ARG A 134 9.36 -17.06 -3.78
CA ARG A 134 10.72 -16.62 -3.46
C ARG A 134 11.66 -16.84 -4.64
N ARG A 135 11.71 -18.07 -5.15
CA ARG A 135 12.52 -18.43 -6.33
C ARG A 135 12.21 -17.53 -7.53
N ARG A 136 10.93 -17.28 -7.80
CA ARG A 136 10.52 -16.46 -8.94
C ARG A 136 10.95 -14.99 -8.82
N LEU A 137 10.96 -14.45 -7.61
CA LEU A 137 11.49 -13.11 -7.31
C LEU A 137 13.02 -13.08 -7.43
N ASP A 138 13.71 -14.11 -6.92
CA ASP A 138 15.18 -14.19 -6.95
C ASP A 138 15.73 -14.39 -8.38
N GLU A 139 14.98 -15.08 -9.25
CA GLU A 139 15.33 -15.29 -10.67
C GLU A 139 14.97 -14.08 -11.55
N ALA A 140 14.17 -13.13 -11.06
CA ALA A 140 13.77 -11.95 -11.83
C ALA A 140 14.94 -10.94 -11.94
N ASP A 141 15.03 -10.26 -13.08
CA ASP A 141 15.93 -9.11 -13.21
C ASP A 141 15.51 -8.02 -12.20
N PRO A 142 16.38 -7.60 -11.27
CA PRO A 142 16.07 -6.52 -10.34
C PRO A 142 15.58 -5.25 -11.03
N ALA A 143 16.09 -4.94 -12.22
CA ALA A 143 15.64 -3.79 -13.00
C ALA A 143 14.15 -3.86 -13.39
N ALA A 144 13.55 -5.05 -13.40
CA ALA A 144 12.13 -5.27 -13.70
C ALA A 144 11.26 -5.42 -12.43
N LEU A 145 11.85 -5.35 -11.24
CA LEU A 145 11.12 -5.44 -9.98
C LEU A 145 10.66 -4.06 -9.50
N VAL A 146 9.36 -3.90 -9.34
CA VAL A 146 8.75 -2.77 -8.63
C VAL A 146 9.29 -2.77 -7.20
N ARG A 147 9.64 -1.58 -6.72
CA ARG A 147 10.07 -1.35 -5.34
C ARG A 147 9.10 -1.99 -4.35
N GLY A 148 9.63 -2.79 -3.43
CA GLY A 148 8.85 -3.40 -2.35
C GLY A 148 7.83 -4.44 -2.82
N ALA A 149 7.90 -4.93 -4.05
CA ALA A 149 6.90 -5.87 -4.60
C ALA A 149 6.76 -7.16 -3.78
N GLU A 150 7.82 -7.60 -3.08
CA GLU A 150 7.78 -8.73 -2.15
C GLU A 150 6.85 -8.48 -0.94
N ARG A 151 6.47 -7.23 -0.69
CA ARG A 151 5.55 -6.85 0.39
C ARG A 151 4.13 -6.62 -0.11
N HIS A 152 3.88 -6.77 -1.40
CA HIS A 152 2.58 -6.48 -1.98
C HIS A 152 1.55 -7.56 -1.64
N ALA A 153 0.30 -7.13 -1.44
CA ALA A 153 -0.81 -7.97 -1.03
C ALA A 153 -0.99 -9.18 -1.96
N GLU A 154 -0.78 -8.96 -3.26
CA GLU A 154 -0.93 -9.95 -4.32
C GLU A 154 0.02 -11.13 -4.15
N LEU A 155 1.29 -10.87 -3.86
CA LEU A 155 2.29 -11.92 -3.67
C LEU A 155 2.15 -12.61 -2.32
N VAL A 156 1.65 -11.90 -1.30
CA VAL A 156 1.33 -12.48 0.00
C VAL A 156 0.15 -13.44 -0.12
N ALA A 157 -0.95 -13.04 -0.79
CA ALA A 157 -2.11 -13.89 -1.03
C ALA A 157 -1.76 -15.15 -1.84
N LEU A 158 -0.94 -15.00 -2.89
CA LEU A 158 -0.41 -16.13 -3.66
C LEU A 158 0.43 -17.07 -2.78
N SER A 159 1.32 -16.52 -1.96
CA SER A 159 2.18 -17.30 -1.08
C SER A 159 1.37 -18.08 -0.03
N ASP A 160 0.36 -17.46 0.58
CA ASP A 160 -0.53 -18.13 1.53
C ASP A 160 -1.35 -19.25 0.88
N ALA A 161 -1.81 -19.04 -0.36
CA ALA A 161 -2.47 -20.09 -1.14
C ALA A 161 -1.53 -21.28 -1.37
N LEU A 162 -0.27 -21.04 -1.73
CA LEU A 162 0.72 -22.10 -1.96
C LEU A 162 1.13 -22.80 -0.66
N HIS A 163 1.34 -22.07 0.44
CA HIS A 163 1.59 -22.66 1.77
C HIS A 163 0.48 -23.63 2.18
N SER A 164 -0.77 -23.35 1.79
CA SER A 164 -1.91 -24.25 2.05
C SER A 164 -1.84 -25.59 1.31
N ARG A 165 -1.01 -25.71 0.27
CA ARG A 165 -0.72 -26.94 -0.46
C ARG A 165 0.52 -27.67 0.04
N GLY A 166 1.31 -27.03 0.90
CA GLY A 166 2.57 -27.54 1.41
C GLY A 166 3.77 -27.16 0.55
N PRO A 167 4.99 -27.23 1.12
CA PRO A 167 6.21 -26.68 0.51
C PRO A 167 6.70 -27.44 -0.73
N GLU A 168 6.28 -28.69 -0.90
CA GLU A 168 6.76 -29.61 -1.94
C GLU A 168 5.96 -29.50 -3.26
N ILE A 169 4.91 -28.67 -3.33
CA ILE A 169 4.14 -28.51 -4.57
C ILE A 169 5.05 -27.99 -5.69
N THR A 170 4.99 -28.66 -6.84
CA THR A 170 5.75 -28.22 -8.02
C THR A 170 5.07 -27.03 -8.70
N LEU A 171 5.82 -26.28 -9.52
CA LEU A 171 5.27 -25.15 -10.25
C LEU A 171 4.15 -25.56 -11.22
N ASP A 172 4.27 -26.71 -11.87
CA ASP A 172 3.24 -27.19 -12.81
C ASP A 172 1.96 -27.63 -12.10
N GLU A 173 2.07 -28.28 -10.93
CA GLU A 173 0.91 -28.59 -10.08
C GLU A 173 0.24 -27.32 -9.56
N ALA A 174 1.04 -26.33 -9.13
CA ALA A 174 0.54 -25.04 -8.69
C ALA A 174 -0.22 -24.32 -9.82
N ARG A 175 0.34 -24.25 -11.03
CA ARG A 175 -0.30 -23.66 -12.20
C ARG A 175 -1.60 -24.37 -12.56
N ALA A 176 -1.59 -25.71 -12.61
CA ALA A 176 -2.79 -26.49 -12.92
C ALA A 176 -3.94 -26.24 -11.92
N TRP A 177 -3.59 -26.06 -10.65
CA TRP A 177 -4.57 -25.72 -9.61
C TRP A 177 -5.05 -24.27 -9.69
N LEU A 178 -4.13 -23.31 -9.86
CA LEU A 178 -4.43 -21.88 -9.85
C LEU A 178 -5.07 -21.38 -11.15
N LEU A 179 -5.01 -22.14 -12.24
CA LEU A 179 -5.66 -21.82 -13.52
C LEU A 179 -7.16 -21.52 -13.39
N HIS A 180 -7.82 -22.12 -12.40
CA HIS A 180 -9.26 -21.93 -12.14
C HIS A 180 -9.54 -20.98 -10.97
N SER A 181 -8.51 -20.28 -10.48
CA SER A 181 -8.66 -19.32 -9.39
C SER A 181 -9.35 -18.04 -9.86
N ARG A 182 -9.86 -17.27 -8.91
CA ARG A 182 -10.33 -15.90 -9.13
C ARG A 182 -9.49 -14.96 -8.31
N PHE A 183 -9.04 -13.88 -8.92
CA PHE A 183 -8.19 -12.88 -8.29
C PHE A 183 -8.79 -11.49 -8.42
N GLN A 184 -8.79 -10.73 -7.34
CA GLN A 184 -9.17 -9.32 -7.29
C GLN A 184 -8.30 -8.58 -6.29
N ALA A 185 -8.01 -7.31 -6.53
CA ALA A 185 -7.28 -6.46 -5.59
C ALA A 185 -8.02 -5.12 -5.39
N PHE A 186 -7.99 -4.58 -4.18
CA PHE A 186 -8.75 -3.38 -3.80
C PHE A 186 -7.86 -2.40 -3.06
N LEU A 187 -8.02 -1.10 -3.36
CA LEU A 187 -7.31 -0.05 -2.66
C LEU A 187 -7.88 0.17 -1.26
N VAL A 188 -7.00 0.23 -0.27
CA VAL A 188 -7.31 0.69 1.08
C VAL A 188 -6.72 2.07 1.25
N ARG A 189 -7.61 3.05 1.42
CA ARG A 189 -7.29 4.48 1.45
C ARG A 189 -7.80 5.12 2.72
N ASP A 190 -7.35 6.34 2.97
CA ASP A 190 -7.87 7.17 4.05
C ASP A 190 -9.38 7.42 3.87
N GLN A 191 -10.07 7.64 4.99
CA GLN A 191 -11.49 7.95 4.97
C GLN A 191 -11.77 9.21 4.13
N GLY A 192 -12.75 9.10 3.23
CA GLY A 192 -13.13 10.18 2.31
C GLY A 192 -12.38 10.19 0.98
N ASP A 193 -11.38 9.32 0.80
CA ASP A 193 -10.75 9.10 -0.51
C ASP A 193 -11.76 8.42 -1.47
N PRO A 194 -12.04 8.99 -2.66
CA PRO A 194 -12.98 8.42 -3.63
C PRO A 194 -12.52 7.08 -4.21
N LEU A 195 -11.24 6.72 -4.09
CA LEU A 195 -10.68 5.44 -4.52
C LEU A 195 -10.69 4.39 -3.41
N GLY A 196 -11.15 4.72 -2.20
CA GLY A 196 -11.29 3.75 -1.11
C GLY A 196 -12.22 2.59 -1.50
N GLY A 197 -11.70 1.36 -1.47
CA GLY A 197 -12.43 0.16 -1.88
C GLY A 197 -12.55 -0.04 -3.39
N ALA A 198 -11.97 0.83 -4.21
CA ALA A 198 -11.94 0.64 -5.66
C ALA A 198 -11.07 -0.56 -6.03
N GLU A 199 -11.51 -1.34 -7.01
CA GLU A 199 -10.69 -2.39 -7.60
C GLU A 199 -9.45 -1.77 -8.27
N CYS A 200 -8.28 -2.36 -8.03
CA CYS A 200 -7.01 -1.91 -8.59
C CYS A 200 -6.32 -3.01 -9.37
N ARG A 201 -5.52 -2.58 -10.34
CA ARG A 201 -4.64 -3.46 -11.08
C ARG A 201 -3.38 -3.72 -10.25
N PRO A 202 -2.89 -4.98 -10.19
CA PRO A 202 -1.61 -5.27 -9.58
C PRO A 202 -0.45 -4.51 -10.24
N CYS A 203 0.62 -4.26 -9.48
CA CYS A 203 1.83 -3.65 -10.05
C CYS A 203 2.49 -4.57 -11.10
N GLU A 204 3.42 -4.02 -11.87
CA GLU A 204 4.08 -4.71 -12.99
C GLU A 204 4.73 -6.05 -12.58
N THR A 205 5.40 -6.09 -11.42
CA THR A 205 5.98 -7.32 -10.86
C THR A 205 4.92 -8.33 -10.45
N CYS A 206 3.86 -7.86 -9.76
CA CYS A 206 2.78 -8.73 -9.32
C CYS A 206 2.06 -9.34 -10.53
N ILE A 207 1.78 -8.58 -11.59
CA ILE A 207 1.22 -9.11 -12.84
C ILE A 207 2.14 -10.20 -13.41
N ALA A 208 3.44 -9.92 -13.55
CA ALA A 208 4.38 -10.88 -14.13
C ALA A 208 4.43 -12.21 -13.35
N VAL A 209 4.40 -12.14 -12.01
CA VAL A 209 4.37 -13.34 -11.16
C VAL A 209 3.02 -14.03 -11.23
N LEU A 210 1.90 -13.31 -11.07
CA LEU A 210 0.56 -13.91 -11.09
C LEU A 210 0.23 -14.59 -12.44
N VAL A 211 0.69 -14.02 -13.56
CA VAL A 211 0.57 -14.66 -14.88
C VAL A 211 1.42 -15.93 -14.95
N ASP A 212 2.64 -15.92 -14.41
CA ASP A 212 3.53 -17.08 -14.39
C ASP A 212 2.94 -18.25 -13.57
N PHE A 213 2.19 -17.94 -12.51
CA PHE A 213 1.46 -18.93 -11.70
C PHE A 213 0.05 -19.26 -12.25
N ALA A 214 -0.30 -18.76 -13.43
CA ALA A 214 -1.61 -18.94 -14.07
C ALA A 214 -2.82 -18.40 -13.26
N VAL A 215 -2.58 -17.46 -12.33
CA VAL A 215 -3.62 -16.74 -11.58
C VAL A 215 -4.27 -15.65 -12.43
N LEU A 216 -3.47 -14.95 -13.23
CA LEU A 216 -3.93 -13.94 -14.19
C LEU A 216 -3.75 -14.45 -15.63
N PRO A 217 -4.60 -14.01 -16.57
CA PRO A 217 -4.44 -14.37 -17.98
C PRO A 217 -3.20 -13.70 -18.57
N TRP A 218 -2.57 -14.35 -19.55
CA TRP A 218 -1.36 -13.84 -20.23
C TRP A 218 -1.56 -12.44 -20.83
N SER A 219 -2.79 -12.06 -21.19
CA SER A 219 -3.13 -10.74 -21.73
C SER A 219 -2.79 -9.59 -20.79
N ASP A 220 -2.76 -9.85 -19.48
CA ASP A 220 -2.47 -8.81 -18.48
C ASP A 220 -1.02 -8.34 -18.55
N LEU A 221 -0.13 -9.12 -19.15
CA LEU A 221 1.23 -8.68 -19.47
C LEU A 221 1.25 -7.43 -20.36
N ALA A 222 0.18 -7.13 -21.10
CA ALA A 222 0.06 -5.87 -21.84
C ALA A 222 0.24 -4.64 -20.94
N PHE A 223 -0.17 -4.71 -19.67
CA PHE A 223 -0.01 -3.62 -18.71
C PHE A 223 1.40 -3.48 -18.15
N THR A 224 2.25 -4.48 -18.34
CA THR A 224 3.68 -4.46 -18.00
C THR A 224 4.55 -3.98 -19.16
N THR A 225 3.97 -3.82 -20.35
CA THR A 225 4.71 -3.43 -21.55
C THR A 225 5.43 -2.11 -21.34
N GLU A 226 6.69 -2.08 -21.75
CA GLU A 226 7.53 -0.89 -21.69
C GLU A 226 6.87 0.27 -22.44
N TRP A 227 6.90 1.44 -21.81
CA TRP A 227 6.39 2.68 -22.37
C TRP A 227 7.47 3.75 -22.22
N ARG A 228 7.85 4.38 -23.33
CA ARG A 228 8.78 5.50 -23.34
C ARG A 228 8.26 6.60 -24.24
N HIS A 229 8.04 7.77 -23.66
CA HIS A 229 7.67 8.99 -24.34
C HIS A 229 8.50 10.14 -23.80
N GLY A 230 8.89 11.05 -24.68
CA GLY A 230 9.72 12.20 -24.32
C GLY A 230 9.77 13.24 -25.43
N SER A 231 10.30 14.42 -25.11
CA SER A 231 10.45 15.56 -26.02
C SER A 231 11.88 16.08 -26.00
N GLU A 232 12.39 16.48 -27.16
CA GLU A 232 13.71 17.14 -27.28
C GLU A 232 13.68 18.62 -26.84
N ARG A 233 12.49 19.20 -26.65
CA ARG A 233 12.33 20.60 -26.24
C ARG A 233 12.43 20.70 -24.73
N VAL A 234 13.65 20.63 -24.21
CA VAL A 234 13.94 20.68 -22.77
C VAL A 234 14.03 22.15 -22.30
N PRO A 235 13.24 22.59 -21.29
CA PRO A 235 13.26 23.97 -20.79
C PRO A 235 14.59 24.39 -20.14
N GLU A 236 15.23 23.49 -19.38
CA GLU A 236 16.48 23.75 -18.66
C GLU A 236 17.54 22.68 -19.01
N PRO A 237 18.22 22.82 -20.15
CA PRO A 237 19.24 21.87 -20.57
C PRO A 237 20.38 21.77 -19.53
N GLY A 238 20.71 20.54 -19.12
CA GLY A 238 21.82 20.26 -18.20
C GLY A 238 21.46 20.10 -16.72
N ARG A 239 20.22 20.43 -16.30
CA ARG A 239 19.75 20.19 -14.92
C ARG A 239 19.58 18.70 -14.60
N PHE A 240 19.08 17.94 -15.57
CA PHE A 240 18.82 16.50 -15.47
C PHE A 240 19.67 15.70 -16.47
N PRO A 241 19.93 14.41 -16.19
CA PRO A 241 20.36 13.47 -17.22
C PRO A 241 19.42 13.52 -18.43
N HIS A 242 19.97 13.35 -19.63
CA HIS A 242 19.25 13.62 -20.88
C HIS A 242 17.91 12.89 -20.99
N ASP A 243 17.88 11.59 -20.66
CA ASP A 243 16.64 10.80 -20.72
C ASP A 243 15.58 11.27 -19.73
N VAL A 244 15.99 11.66 -18.52
CA VAL A 244 15.10 12.22 -17.48
C VAL A 244 14.50 13.54 -17.96
N ALA A 245 15.35 14.45 -18.47
CA ALA A 245 14.94 15.74 -18.99
C ALA A 245 13.91 15.59 -20.13
N ARG A 246 14.14 14.65 -21.04
CA ARG A 246 13.23 14.37 -22.15
C ARG A 246 11.90 13.80 -21.69
N THR A 247 11.91 12.89 -20.72
CA THR A 247 10.67 12.32 -20.14
C THR A 247 9.84 13.41 -19.46
N LEU A 248 10.47 14.30 -18.67
CA LEU A 248 9.79 15.44 -18.05
C LEU A 248 9.21 16.40 -19.10
N ALA A 249 10.01 16.79 -20.10
CA ALA A 249 9.57 17.67 -21.17
C ALA A 249 8.44 17.07 -22.01
N GLY A 250 8.51 15.77 -22.33
CA GLY A 250 7.42 15.06 -23.02
C GLY A 250 6.17 14.91 -22.15
N GLY A 251 6.32 14.92 -20.84
CA GLY A 251 5.23 14.96 -19.88
C GLY A 251 4.62 16.34 -19.66
N GLY A 252 5.12 17.38 -20.32
CA GLY A 252 4.60 18.74 -20.26
C GLY A 252 5.34 19.70 -19.32
N TRP A 253 6.55 19.35 -18.85
CA TRP A 253 7.36 20.27 -18.05
C TRP A 253 7.83 21.45 -18.91
N VAL A 254 7.58 22.66 -18.43
CA VAL A 254 7.91 23.93 -19.11
C VAL A 254 8.69 24.89 -18.22
N GLY A 255 9.11 24.44 -17.03
CA GLY A 255 9.62 25.29 -15.96
C GLY A 255 8.51 25.83 -15.04
N PRO A 256 8.85 26.77 -14.14
CA PRO A 256 7.93 27.24 -13.12
C PRO A 256 6.75 28.03 -13.70
N VAL A 257 5.56 27.68 -13.25
CA VAL A 257 4.28 28.33 -13.56
C VAL A 257 3.46 28.50 -12.29
N ASP A 258 2.54 29.48 -12.26
CA ASP A 258 1.65 29.65 -11.11
C ASP A 258 0.67 28.47 -11.01
N GLN A 259 0.82 27.70 -9.93
CA GLN A 259 0.01 26.50 -9.62
C GLN A 259 -0.67 26.63 -8.26
N SER A 260 -0.86 27.87 -7.77
CA SER A 260 -1.50 28.16 -6.48
C SER A 260 -2.88 27.53 -6.34
N ALA A 261 -3.65 27.46 -7.43
CA ALA A 261 -4.96 26.78 -7.45
C ALA A 261 -4.88 25.29 -7.09
N LEU A 262 -3.83 24.56 -7.52
CA LEU A 262 -3.65 23.15 -7.17
C LEU A 262 -3.29 22.98 -5.69
N VAL A 263 -2.50 23.90 -5.14
CA VAL A 263 -2.18 23.93 -3.71
C VAL A 263 -3.45 24.14 -2.88
N THR A 264 -4.23 25.18 -3.20
CA THR A 264 -5.51 25.45 -2.53
C THR A 264 -6.43 24.24 -2.61
N ARG A 265 -6.52 23.61 -3.80
CA ARG A 265 -7.37 22.44 -3.98
C ARG A 265 -6.94 21.23 -3.13
N ALA A 266 -5.64 20.98 -3.02
CA ALA A 266 -5.12 19.93 -2.15
C ALA A 266 -5.44 20.19 -0.68
N VAL A 267 -5.33 21.44 -0.21
CA VAL A 267 -5.70 21.83 1.16
C VAL A 267 -7.20 21.61 1.41
N GLU A 268 -8.07 22.06 0.50
CA GLU A 268 -9.52 21.85 0.59
C GLU A 268 -9.89 20.36 0.66
N ILE A 269 -9.32 19.54 -0.22
CA ILE A 269 -9.57 18.08 -0.25
C ILE A 269 -9.15 17.40 1.05
N SER A 270 -8.05 17.86 1.64
CA SER A 270 -7.58 17.33 2.92
C SER A 270 -8.50 17.67 4.09
N GLY A 271 -9.51 18.54 3.90
CA GLY A 271 -10.33 19.10 4.98
C GLY A 271 -9.50 20.01 5.88
N ASP A 272 -8.64 20.84 5.27
CA ASP A 272 -7.68 21.69 5.98
C ASP A 272 -6.75 20.93 6.95
N ARG A 273 -6.44 19.66 6.68
CA ARG A 273 -5.44 18.90 7.44
C ARG A 273 -4.01 19.12 6.94
N LEU A 274 -3.85 19.37 5.64
CA LEU A 274 -2.54 19.66 5.04
C LEU A 274 -2.24 21.17 5.08
N ARG A 275 -0.97 21.51 5.31
CA ARG A 275 -0.47 22.89 5.28
C ARG A 275 0.68 22.99 4.27
N PRO A 276 0.56 23.83 3.23
CA PRO A 276 1.63 23.99 2.28
C PRO A 276 2.77 24.82 2.89
N PHE A 277 4.00 24.42 2.57
CA PHE A 277 5.24 25.12 2.94
C PHE A 277 6.08 25.38 1.69
N GLU A 278 7.15 26.18 1.83
CA GLU A 278 7.93 26.70 0.71
C GLU A 278 8.45 25.60 -0.22
N ALA A 279 8.99 24.50 0.32
CA ALA A 279 9.49 23.39 -0.49
C ALA A 279 8.40 22.75 -1.36
N ALA A 280 7.21 22.51 -0.80
CA ALA A 280 6.06 21.99 -1.54
C ALA A 280 5.57 22.98 -2.60
N GLN A 281 5.45 24.27 -2.24
CA GLN A 281 5.02 25.31 -3.17
C GLN A 281 5.97 25.44 -4.37
N ARG A 282 7.30 25.39 -4.13
CA ARG A 282 8.30 25.40 -5.21
C ARG A 282 8.19 24.17 -6.10
N ALA A 283 8.08 22.98 -5.51
CA ALA A 283 7.95 21.74 -6.27
C ALA A 283 6.69 21.74 -7.15
N ILE A 284 5.57 22.22 -6.60
CA ILE A 284 4.29 22.30 -7.30
C ILE A 284 4.33 23.37 -8.40
N ALA A 285 4.87 24.55 -8.13
CA ALA A 285 5.04 25.59 -9.16
C ALA A 285 5.91 25.09 -10.32
N GLU A 286 6.95 24.32 -10.02
CA GLU A 286 7.89 23.81 -11.01
C GLU A 286 7.33 22.67 -11.86
N PHE A 287 6.65 21.71 -11.24
CA PHE A 287 6.38 20.41 -11.88
C PHE A 287 4.91 19.98 -11.91
N ALA A 288 3.98 20.70 -11.29
CA ALA A 288 2.60 20.24 -11.27
C ALA A 288 1.97 20.22 -12.67
N GLY A 289 1.22 19.16 -12.94
CA GLY A 289 0.66 18.84 -14.25
C GLY A 289 1.52 17.91 -15.11
N VAL A 290 2.79 17.66 -14.75
CA VAL A 290 3.69 16.82 -15.54
C VAL A 290 3.31 15.34 -15.45
N ARG A 291 3.13 14.70 -16.60
CA ARG A 291 2.78 13.27 -16.73
C ARG A 291 3.91 12.52 -17.42
N CYS A 292 4.77 11.90 -16.63
CA CYS A 292 5.95 11.21 -17.13
C CYS A 292 5.57 9.94 -17.87
N GLY A 293 5.73 9.93 -19.19
CA GLY A 293 5.51 8.76 -20.02
C GLY A 293 6.68 7.77 -19.98
N ARG A 294 7.04 7.26 -18.80
CA ARG A 294 8.07 6.22 -18.66
C ARG A 294 7.58 5.09 -17.75
N ARG A 295 7.61 3.86 -18.27
CA ARG A 295 7.33 2.62 -17.54
C ARG A 295 8.19 1.49 -18.11
N GLY A 296 8.67 0.59 -17.26
CA GLY A 296 9.41 -0.60 -17.66
C GLY A 296 10.71 -0.76 -16.87
N PRO A 297 11.65 -1.58 -17.36
CA PRO A 297 12.90 -1.82 -16.66
C PRO A 297 13.70 -0.53 -16.40
N GLY A 298 14.21 -0.38 -15.18
CA GLY A 298 15.12 0.69 -14.79
C GLY A 298 16.56 0.21 -14.64
N THR A 299 17.31 0.83 -13.73
CA THR A 299 18.71 0.44 -13.46
C THR A 299 18.80 -0.59 -12.34
N ARG A 300 18.13 -0.34 -11.20
CA ARG A 300 18.09 -1.28 -10.06
C ARG A 300 16.68 -1.78 -9.72
N ARG A 301 15.65 -1.14 -10.29
CA ARG A 301 14.23 -1.40 -10.05
C ARG A 301 13.41 -0.93 -11.24
N ALA A 302 12.20 -1.46 -11.38
CA ALA A 302 11.27 -1.02 -12.40
C ALA A 302 10.89 0.44 -12.19
N VAL A 303 10.72 1.16 -13.30
CA VAL A 303 10.16 2.51 -13.32
C VAL A 303 8.68 2.41 -13.62
N ARG A 304 7.89 3.12 -12.82
CA ARG A 304 6.44 3.19 -12.93
C ARG A 304 6.02 4.56 -13.46
N LEU A 305 4.80 4.64 -13.98
CA LEU A 305 4.25 5.91 -14.48
C LEU A 305 4.16 6.92 -13.33
N LEU A 306 4.74 8.10 -13.52
CA LEU A 306 4.77 9.17 -12.53
C LEU A 306 3.92 10.35 -12.99
N ARG A 307 3.03 10.83 -12.12
CA ARG A 307 2.23 12.03 -12.32
C ARG A 307 2.52 13.01 -11.19
N LEU A 308 2.99 14.20 -11.54
CA LEU A 308 3.25 15.28 -10.60
C LEU A 308 1.98 16.12 -10.51
N ASP A 309 1.13 15.74 -9.56
CA ASP A 309 -0.15 16.38 -9.28
C ASP A 309 -0.44 16.18 -7.78
N PRO A 310 -0.50 17.25 -6.97
CA PRO A 310 -0.71 17.13 -5.53
C PRO A 310 -2.13 16.66 -5.18
N VAL A 311 -3.10 16.83 -6.08
CA VAL A 311 -4.53 16.65 -5.78
C VAL A 311 -4.90 15.21 -5.42
N PRO A 312 -4.50 14.17 -6.18
CA PRO A 312 -4.78 12.79 -5.79
C PRO A 312 -4.15 12.40 -4.46
N GLY A 313 -2.92 12.86 -4.18
CA GLY A 313 -2.22 12.56 -2.93
C GLY A 313 -2.82 13.26 -1.70
N ALA A 314 -3.60 14.34 -1.89
CA ALA A 314 -4.22 15.09 -0.81
C ALA A 314 -5.30 14.31 -0.03
N TYR A 315 -5.88 13.28 -0.65
CA TYR A 315 -6.81 12.38 0.04
C TYR A 315 -6.11 11.54 1.12
N ALA A 316 -4.79 11.32 1.02
CA ALA A 316 -3.99 10.56 1.99
C ALA A 316 -3.47 11.42 3.16
N ALA A 317 -4.19 12.49 3.52
CA ALA A 317 -3.72 13.45 4.54
C ALA A 317 -3.49 12.82 5.93
N GLY A 318 -4.26 11.79 6.31
CA GLY A 318 -4.05 11.06 7.55
C GLY A 318 -2.76 10.23 7.50
N ALA A 319 -2.55 9.48 6.43
CA ALA A 319 -1.33 8.71 6.23
C ALA A 319 -0.07 9.60 6.18
N LEU A 320 -0.16 10.77 5.55
CA LEU A 320 0.93 11.75 5.50
C LEU A 320 1.21 12.37 6.87
N ALA A 321 0.18 12.69 7.65
CA ALA A 321 0.35 13.21 9.01
C ALA A 321 1.05 12.17 9.91
N GLU A 322 0.63 10.91 9.86
CA GLU A 322 1.26 9.84 10.66
C GLU A 322 2.71 9.57 10.28
N LEU A 323 3.03 9.55 8.97
CA LEU A 323 4.42 9.43 8.55
C LEU A 323 5.22 10.66 8.99
N GLY A 324 4.63 11.85 8.89
CA GLY A 324 5.26 13.09 9.31
C GLY A 324 5.60 13.12 10.80
N GLU A 325 4.68 12.69 11.66
CA GLU A 325 4.92 12.51 13.10
C GLU A 325 6.07 11.55 13.38
N LEU A 326 6.15 10.44 12.64
CA LEU A 326 7.20 9.44 12.80
C LEU A 326 8.59 10.00 12.44
N ILE A 327 8.71 10.68 11.30
CA ILE A 327 10.01 11.21 10.82
C ILE A 327 10.34 12.59 11.40
N GLY A 328 9.45 13.15 12.21
CA GLY A 328 9.57 14.46 12.84
C GLY A 328 9.46 15.64 11.87
N GLU A 329 8.76 15.49 10.75
CA GLU A 329 8.61 16.55 9.72
C GLU A 329 7.21 16.60 9.11
N GLU A 330 6.77 17.77 8.69
CA GLU A 330 5.51 17.91 7.95
C GLU A 330 5.68 17.45 6.50
N LEU A 331 4.67 16.77 5.96
CA LEU A 331 4.63 16.27 4.58
C LEU A 331 3.50 16.93 3.78
N PHE A 332 3.77 17.15 2.49
CA PHE A 332 2.77 17.63 1.53
C PHE A 332 2.84 16.81 0.23
N PRO A 333 1.72 16.37 -0.34
CA PRO A 333 1.72 15.58 -1.57
C PRO A 333 2.16 16.44 -2.76
N ILE A 334 2.95 15.84 -3.66
CA ILE A 334 3.39 16.48 -4.91
C ILE A 334 3.10 15.61 -6.15
N GLY A 335 2.66 14.37 -5.96
CA GLY A 335 2.35 13.47 -7.07
C GLY A 335 1.86 12.10 -6.66
N VAL A 336 1.69 11.25 -7.67
CA VAL A 336 1.40 9.82 -7.55
C VAL A 336 2.25 9.01 -8.52
N GLU A 337 2.70 7.84 -8.07
CA GLU A 337 3.43 6.86 -8.86
C GLU A 337 2.58 5.59 -9.01
N GLY A 338 2.49 5.05 -10.24
CA GLY A 338 1.75 3.81 -10.50
C GLY A 338 0.24 3.90 -10.31
N ASP A 339 -0.29 5.13 -10.20
CA ASP A 339 -1.66 5.49 -9.81
C ASP A 339 -2.08 5.03 -8.40
N ASP A 340 -1.20 4.38 -7.63
CA ASP A 340 -1.50 3.86 -6.30
C ASP A 340 -0.60 4.39 -5.18
N ALA A 341 0.65 4.76 -5.48
CA ALA A 341 1.61 5.26 -4.52
C ALA A 341 1.56 6.79 -4.42
N VAL A 342 1.56 7.33 -3.20
CA VAL A 342 1.58 8.79 -2.96
C VAL A 342 3.01 9.29 -2.92
N VAL A 343 3.33 10.31 -3.72
CA VAL A 343 4.62 11.01 -3.70
C VAL A 343 4.46 12.29 -2.90
N ALA A 344 5.24 12.44 -1.84
CA ALA A 344 5.18 13.59 -0.93
C ALA A 344 6.56 14.19 -0.70
N ILE A 345 6.59 15.47 -0.34
CA ILE A 345 7.80 16.20 0.02
C ILE A 345 7.70 16.67 1.46
N ASP A 346 8.81 16.77 2.17
CA ASP A 346 8.87 17.37 3.50
C ASP A 346 9.38 18.82 3.50
N THR A 347 9.39 19.45 4.67
CA THR A 347 9.84 20.85 4.83
C THR A 347 11.31 21.07 4.42
N ARG A 348 12.14 20.02 4.48
CA ARG A 348 13.55 20.04 4.08
C ARG A 348 13.76 19.80 2.58
N GLY A 349 12.70 19.46 1.86
CA GLY A 349 12.75 19.16 0.42
C GLY A 349 13.06 17.69 0.10
N ARG A 350 13.11 16.81 1.11
CA ARG A 350 13.26 15.36 0.90
C ARG A 350 11.95 14.80 0.36
N VAL A 351 12.03 13.85 -0.56
CA VAL A 351 10.87 13.25 -1.20
C VAL A 351 10.69 11.82 -0.74
N PHE A 352 9.44 11.48 -0.44
CA PHE A 352 9.00 10.18 0.02
C PHE A 352 7.96 9.59 -0.93
N VAL A 353 7.95 8.27 -1.05
CA VAL A 353 6.87 7.53 -1.69
C VAL A 353 6.23 6.59 -0.68
N LEU A 354 4.90 6.63 -0.59
CA LEU A 354 4.10 5.78 0.29
C LEU A 354 3.25 4.86 -0.59
N ASP A 355 3.49 3.56 -0.50
CA ASP A 355 2.77 2.52 -1.24
C ASP A 355 2.35 1.38 -0.31
N GLN A 356 1.80 0.31 -0.87
CA GLN A 356 1.38 -0.86 -0.09
C GLN A 356 2.55 -1.65 0.52
N GLY A 357 3.76 -1.51 -0.03
CA GLY A 357 4.97 -2.19 0.44
C GLY A 357 5.73 -1.42 1.52
N GLY A 358 5.47 -0.13 1.68
CA GLY A 358 6.05 0.68 2.75
C GLY A 358 6.11 2.17 2.46
N GLU A 359 6.98 2.83 3.21
CA GLU A 359 7.34 4.22 3.01
C GLU A 359 8.83 4.29 2.66
N TRP A 360 9.18 5.13 1.69
CA TRP A 360 10.52 5.13 1.07
C TRP A 360 11.02 6.54 0.87
N MET A 361 12.22 6.86 1.35
CA MET A 361 12.91 8.10 0.98
C MET A 361 13.59 7.90 -0.37
N VAL A 362 13.13 8.63 -1.39
CA VAL A 362 13.53 8.45 -2.79
C VAL A 362 14.46 9.53 -3.33
N GLY A 363 14.68 10.60 -2.56
CA GLY A 363 15.65 11.65 -2.87
C GLY A 363 15.73 12.69 -1.77
N ALA A 364 16.92 13.26 -1.54
CA ALA A 364 17.12 14.36 -0.61
C ALA A 364 16.63 15.70 -1.18
N THR A 365 16.40 15.76 -2.50
CA THR A 365 15.79 16.87 -3.22
C THR A 365 14.78 16.37 -4.24
N VAL A 366 13.93 17.26 -4.74
CA VAL A 366 12.99 16.94 -5.83
C VAL A 366 13.72 16.45 -7.07
N ASP A 367 14.84 17.08 -7.44
CA ASP A 367 15.60 16.70 -8.64
C ASP A 367 16.19 15.30 -8.51
N GLU A 368 16.77 14.98 -7.34
CA GLU A 368 17.28 13.63 -7.05
C GLU A 368 16.16 12.59 -7.09
N ALA A 369 15.00 12.92 -6.51
CA ALA A 369 13.84 12.04 -6.52
C ALA A 369 13.30 11.79 -7.94
N LEU A 370 13.24 12.82 -8.78
CA LEU A 370 12.84 12.66 -10.19
C LEU A 370 13.83 11.79 -10.96
N VAL A 371 15.14 11.97 -10.74
CA VAL A 371 16.15 11.07 -11.32
C VAL A 371 15.93 9.63 -10.82
N SER A 372 15.78 9.45 -9.50
CA SER A 372 15.56 8.14 -8.88
C SER A 372 14.36 7.41 -9.46
N LEU A 373 13.19 8.05 -9.47
CA LEU A 373 11.94 7.48 -9.94
C LEU A 373 11.94 7.25 -11.45
N LEU A 374 12.54 8.14 -12.24
CA LEU A 374 12.53 8.05 -13.71
C LEU A 374 13.65 7.20 -14.29
N THR A 375 14.64 6.79 -13.51
CA THR A 375 15.70 5.89 -13.98
C THR A 375 15.68 4.53 -13.29
N GLY A 376 15.03 4.43 -12.13
CA GLY A 376 15.19 3.30 -11.21
C GLY A 376 16.58 3.27 -10.57
N ASP A 377 17.33 4.38 -10.65
CA ASP A 377 18.66 4.59 -10.11
C ASP A 377 18.65 5.76 -9.11
N GLY A 378 18.41 5.45 -7.84
CA GLY A 378 18.55 6.44 -6.76
C GLY A 378 18.48 5.80 -5.39
N PRO A 379 18.54 6.64 -4.33
CA PRO A 379 18.28 6.15 -2.98
C PRO A 379 16.85 5.63 -2.95
N ASP A 380 16.69 4.50 -2.28
CA ASP A 380 15.38 3.93 -2.03
C ASP A 380 15.40 3.30 -0.67
N ARG A 381 15.48 4.19 0.30
CA ARG A 381 15.72 3.83 1.69
C ARG A 381 14.37 3.64 2.35
N ARG A 382 14.07 2.40 2.72
CA ARG A 382 12.82 2.06 3.40
C ARG A 382 12.83 2.71 4.78
N VAL A 383 11.74 3.37 5.12
CA VAL A 383 11.52 3.90 6.46
C VAL A 383 11.19 2.74 7.39
N HIS A 384 11.94 2.64 8.47
CA HIS A 384 11.77 1.69 9.56
C HIS A 384 10.64 2.12 10.50
N ASP A 385 10.15 1.21 11.33
CA ASP A 385 9.06 1.52 12.27
C ASP A 385 9.49 2.50 13.38
N ASP A 386 10.79 2.75 13.53
CA ASP A 386 11.36 3.78 14.41
C ASP A 386 11.57 5.15 13.73
N GLY A 387 11.25 5.26 12.44
CA GLY A 387 11.39 6.49 11.65
C GLY A 387 12.76 6.71 11.02
N SER A 388 13.71 5.79 11.16
CA SER A 388 15.01 5.84 10.47
C SER A 388 14.95 5.26 9.05
N TRP A 389 15.95 5.55 8.19
CA TRP A 389 16.06 5.02 6.83
C TRP A 389 17.50 5.06 6.26
#